data_AF-C0W2F1-F1
#
_entry.id   AF-C0W2F1-F1
#
_cell.length_a   1.000
_cell.length_b   1.000
_cell.length_c   1.000
_cell.angle_alpha   90.00
_cell.angle_beta   90.00
_cell.angle_gamma   90.00
#
_symmetry.space_group_name_H-M   'P 1'
#
loop_
_entity.id
_entity.type
_entity.pdbx_description
1 polymer ?
#
loop_
_entity_poly.entity_id
_entity_poly.type
_entity_poly.pdbx_seq_one_letter_code
_entity_poly.pdbx_strand_id
1 'polypeptide(L)'
;MKEVNGEPVIDSEELALFLDLPTQAVEEWSAHNWDGQAVPIPGIWVARGRRAMRRLTRQLGYVPAMSEALEVLREQRGQSSAS
;
A
#
# COMPACT_ATOMS: atom_id res chain seq x y z
N MET A 1 4.92 -10.08 -2.84
CA MET A 1 4.14 -10.08 -1.60
C MET A 1 4.72 -11.15 -0.70
N LYS A 2 5.01 -10.85 0.56
CA LYS A 2 5.56 -11.82 1.50
C LYS A 2 4.41 -12.59 2.14
N GLU A 3 4.63 -13.86 2.43
CA GLU A 3 3.69 -14.67 3.20
C GLU A 3 4.30 -14.93 4.58
N VAL A 4 3.52 -14.67 5.64
CA VAL A 4 3.90 -15.01 7.02
C VAL A 4 2.81 -15.93 7.54
N ASN A 5 3.19 -17.15 7.94
CA ASN A 5 2.25 -18.20 8.36
C ASN A 5 1.16 -18.53 7.32
N GLY A 6 1.46 -18.39 6.03
CA GLY A 6 0.51 -18.61 4.95
C GLY A 6 -0.49 -17.47 4.73
N GLU A 7 -0.36 -16.36 5.46
CA GLU A 7 -1.14 -15.15 5.22
C GLU A 7 -0.32 -14.14 4.40
N PRO A 8 -0.93 -13.54 3.35
CA PRO A 8 -0.28 -12.48 2.59
C PRO A 8 -0.12 -11.24 3.49
N VAL A 9 1.13 -10.83 3.70
CA VAL A 9 1.49 -9.65 4.49
C VAL A 9 1.98 -8.56 3.55
N ILE A 10 1.40 -7.38 3.71
CA ILE A 10 1.89 -6.14 3.13
C ILE A 10 2.86 -5.50 4.12
N ASP A 11 4.09 -5.22 3.71
CA ASP A 11 5.06 -4.53 4.57
C ASP A 11 4.87 -3.00 4.55
N SER A 12 5.58 -2.30 5.44
CA SER A 12 5.47 -0.85 5.59
C SER A 12 5.78 -0.09 4.29
N GLU A 13 6.73 -0.57 3.49
CA GLU A 13 7.09 0.04 2.20
C GLU A 13 5.99 -0.16 1.17
N GLU A 14 5.43 -1.36 1.08
CA GLU A 14 4.31 -1.66 0.18
C GLU A 14 3.07 -0.87 0.56
N LEU A 15 2.76 -0.77 1.86
CA LEU A 15 1.64 0.02 2.35
C LEU A 15 1.86 1.52 2.08
N ALA A 16 3.06 2.03 2.32
CA ALA A 16 3.41 3.41 2.05
C ALA A 16 3.29 3.74 0.56
N LEU A 17 3.79 2.86 -0.32
CA LEU A 17 3.64 2.98 -1.77
C LEU A 17 2.16 3.03 -2.17
N PHE A 18 1.36 2.11 -1.64
CA PHE A 18 -0.07 2.03 -1.96
C PHE A 18 -0.85 3.26 -1.50
N LEU A 19 -0.49 3.83 -0.35
CA LEU A 19 -1.13 5.00 0.23
C LEU A 19 -0.56 6.33 -0.26
N ASP A 20 0.50 6.30 -1.07
CA ASP A 20 1.27 7.47 -1.49
C ASP A 20 1.72 8.31 -0.27
N LEU A 21 2.40 7.63 0.66
CA LEU A 21 2.92 8.17 1.91
C LEU A 21 4.43 7.90 2.03
N PRO A 22 5.16 8.70 2.84
CA PRO A 22 6.51 8.33 3.25
C PRO A 22 6.49 7.02 4.05
N THR A 23 7.41 6.10 3.78
CA THR A 23 7.57 4.84 4.54
C THR A 23 7.70 5.11 6.05
N GLN A 24 8.46 6.14 6.42
CA GLN A 24 8.63 6.56 7.82
C GLN A 24 7.30 6.85 8.53
N ALA A 25 6.33 7.47 7.85
CA ALA A 25 5.03 7.77 8.45
C ALA A 25 4.23 6.49 8.76
N VAL A 26 4.41 5.45 7.95
CA VAL A 26 3.79 4.14 8.16
C VAL A 26 4.48 3.38 9.28
N GLU A 27 5.82 3.42 9.32
CA GLU A 27 6.62 2.79 10.37
C GLU A 27 6.38 3.43 11.74
N GLU A 28 6.36 4.77 11.82
CA GLU A 28 6.06 5.48 13.06
C GLU A 28 4.65 5.13 13.54
N TRP A 29 3.64 5.16 12.67
CA TRP A 29 2.29 4.76 13.05
C TRP A 29 2.26 3.29 13.52
N SER A 30 2.91 2.38 12.81
CA SER A 30 2.99 0.98 13.20
C SER A 30 3.64 0.82 14.57
N ALA A 31 4.80 1.44 14.81
CA ALA A 31 5.51 1.37 16.09
C ALA A 31 4.71 1.95 17.27
N HIS A 32 3.93 3.02 17.04
CA HIS A 32 3.11 3.64 18.09
C HIS A 32 1.84 2.86 18.42
N ASN A 33 1.37 2.00 17.51
CA ASN A 33 0.07 1.35 17.66
C ASN A 33 0.17 -0.18 17.74
N TRP A 34 1.29 -0.78 17.37
CA TRP A 34 1.47 -2.23 17.38
C TRP A 34 1.77 -2.73 18.79
N ASP A 35 0.72 -3.07 19.52
CA ASP A 35 0.76 -3.78 20.81
C ASP A 35 0.37 -5.27 20.68
N GLY A 36 0.28 -5.77 19.44
CA GLY A 36 -0.22 -7.10 19.12
C GLY A 36 -1.74 -7.19 18.94
N GLN A 37 -2.47 -6.06 19.03
CA GLN A 37 -3.90 -5.99 18.70
C GLN A 37 -4.16 -5.39 17.30
N ALA A 38 -5.38 -5.59 16.82
CA ALA A 38 -5.84 -4.98 15.57
C ALA A 38 -5.89 -3.45 15.73
N VAL A 39 -5.01 -2.76 15.01
CA VAL A 39 -4.91 -1.31 15.05
C VAL A 39 -5.94 -0.65 14.13
N PRO A 40 -6.69 0.36 14.60
CA PRO A 40 -7.57 1.14 13.73
C PRO A 40 -6.77 1.94 12.71
N ILE A 41 -6.91 1.58 11.43
CA ILE A 41 -6.30 2.33 10.32
C ILE A 41 -6.91 3.74 10.24
N PRO A 42 -6.11 4.81 10.12
CA PRO A 42 -6.61 6.16 9.95
C PRO A 42 -7.59 6.27 8.77
N GLY A 43 -8.74 6.92 8.98
CA GLY A 43 -9.76 7.03 7.91
C GLY A 43 -9.25 7.69 6.63
N ILE A 44 -8.28 8.59 6.73
CA ILE A 44 -7.61 9.21 5.58
C ILE A 44 -6.78 8.19 4.78
N TRP A 45 -6.19 7.17 5.40
CA TRP A 45 -5.47 6.10 4.72
C TRP A 45 -6.44 5.18 3.98
N VAL A 46 -7.58 4.84 4.60
CA VAL A 46 -8.64 4.08 3.93
C VAL A 46 -9.13 4.82 2.67
N ALA A 47 -9.33 6.15 2.77
CA ALA A 47 -9.72 6.97 1.63
C ALA A 47 -8.65 7.00 0.53
N ARG A 48 -7.36 7.08 0.90
CA ARG A 48 -6.22 7.01 -0.04
C ARG A 48 -6.18 5.67 -0.77
N GLY A 49 -6.23 4.55 -0.04
CA GLY A 49 -6.25 3.21 -0.65
C GLY A 49 -7.43 3.01 -1.62
N ARG A 50 -8.63 3.48 -1.25
CA ARG A 50 -9.80 3.46 -2.15
C ARG A 50 -9.60 4.31 -3.41
N ARG A 51 -8.88 5.43 -3.32
CA ARG A 51 -8.55 6.26 -4.50
C ARG A 51 -7.53 5.56 -5.39
N ALA A 52 -6.48 4.98 -4.80
CA ALA A 52 -5.46 4.22 -5.52
C ALA A 52 -6.09 3.06 -6.31
N MET A 53 -6.91 2.22 -5.66
CA MET A 53 -7.58 1.09 -6.33
C MET A 53 -8.51 1.55 -7.45
N ARG A 54 -9.29 2.62 -7.25
CA ARG A 54 -10.15 3.15 -8.32
C ARG A 54 -9.36 3.66 -9.50
N ARG A 55 -8.20 4.29 -9.26
CA ARG A 55 -7.30 4.75 -10.33
C ARG A 55 -6.75 3.57 -11.11
N LEU A 56 -6.21 2.57 -10.43
CA LEU A 56 -5.64 1.37 -11.04
C LEU A 56 -6.70 0.57 -11.80
N THR A 57 -7.91 0.43 -11.24
CA THR A 57 -9.02 -0.25 -11.91
C THR A 57 -9.36 0.40 -13.25
N ARG A 58 -9.38 1.74 -13.30
CA ARG A 58 -9.62 2.47 -14.56
C ARG A 58 -8.47 2.33 -15.55
N GLN A 59 -7.23 2.28 -15.06
CA GLN A 59 -6.04 2.14 -15.90
C GLN A 59 -5.95 0.73 -16.53
N LEU A 60 -6.28 -0.30 -15.77
CA LEU A 60 -6.14 -1.70 -16.19
C LEU A 60 -7.40 -2.25 -16.88
N GLY A 61 -8.56 -1.64 -16.63
CA GLY A 61 -9.85 -2.10 -17.18
C GLY A 61 -10.52 -3.21 -16.38
N TYR A 62 -9.96 -3.61 -15.24
CA TYR A 62 -10.50 -4.60 -14.30
C TYR A 62 -10.01 -4.29 -12.87
N VAL A 63 -10.57 -4.96 -11.86
CA VAL A 63 -10.12 -4.81 -10.46
C VAL A 63 -8.87 -5.66 -10.25
N PRO A 64 -7.68 -5.07 -10.03
CA PRO A 64 -6.45 -5.84 -9.88
C PRO A 64 -6.36 -6.50 -8.50
N ALA A 65 -5.58 -7.58 -8.43
CA ALA A 65 -5.11 -8.10 -7.14
C ALA A 65 -4.15 -7.11 -6.47
N MET A 66 -3.96 -7.21 -5.15
CA MET A 66 -3.06 -6.30 -4.44
C MET A 66 -1.60 -6.41 -4.92
N SER A 67 -1.12 -7.62 -5.26
CA SER A 67 0.23 -7.83 -5.80
C SER A 67 0.44 -7.04 -7.09
N GLU A 68 -0.48 -7.18 -8.02
CA GLU A 68 -0.47 -6.50 -9.32
C GLU A 68 -0.60 -4.99 -9.16
N ALA A 69 -1.48 -4.53 -8.25
CA ALA A 69 -1.59 -3.12 -7.91
C ALA A 69 -0.25 -2.54 -7.45
N LEU A 70 0.48 -3.25 -6.58
CA LEU A 70 1.79 -2.85 -6.09
C LEU A 70 2.86 -2.86 -7.19
N GLU A 71 2.84 -3.84 -8.08
CA GLU A 71 3.75 -3.89 -9.24
C GLU A 71 3.58 -2.67 -10.15
N VAL A 72 2.34 -2.36 -10.54
CA VAL A 72 2.04 -1.17 -11.37
C VAL A 72 2.51 0.12 -10.68
N LEU A 73 2.31 0.25 -9.36
CA LEU A 73 2.75 1.42 -8.61
C LEU A 73 4.29 1.53 -8.53
N ARG A 74 5.01 0.41 -8.40
CA ARG A 74 6.48 0.39 -8.41
C ARG A 74 7.03 0.85 -9.75
N GLU A 75 6.46 0.35 -10.84
CA GLU A 75 6.85 0.74 -12.20
C GLU A 75 6.62 2.24 -12.44
N GLN A 76 5.48 2.77 -12.03
CA GLN A 76 5.17 4.22 -12.13
C GLN A 76 6.17 5.09 -11.36
N ARG A 77 6.57 4.65 -10.16
CA ARG A 77 7.56 5.36 -9.35
C ARG A 77 8.95 5.30 -9.99
N GLY A 78 9.36 4.14 -10.52
CA GLY A 78 10.63 3.98 -11.24
C GLY A 78 10.72 4.83 -12.51
N GLN A 79 9.63 4.93 -13.27
CA GLN A 79 9.54 5.82 -14.44
C GLN A 79 9.63 7.30 -14.06
N SER A 80 9.04 7.69 -12.92
CA SER A 80 9.09 9.07 -12.42
C SER A 80 10.48 9.49 -11.92
N SER A 81 11.32 8.55 -11.47
CA SER A 81 12.70 8.84 -11.03
C SER A 81 13.72 8.89 -12.18
N ALA A 82 13.33 8.46 -13.39
CA ALA A 82 14.18 8.45 -14.57
C ALA A 82 13.93 9.65 -15.52
N SER A 83 13.08 10.61 -15.11
CA SER A 83 12.68 11.78 -15.89
C SER A 83 13.27 13.08 -15.34
#